data_AF-W1YG89-F1
#
_entry.id   AF-W1YG89-F1
#
_cell.length_a   1.000
_cell.length_b   1.000
_cell.length_c   1.000
_cell.angle_alpha   90.00
_cell.angle_beta   90.00
_cell.angle_gamma   90.00
#
_symmetry.space_group_name_H-M   'P 1'
#
loop_
_entity.id
_entity.type
_entity.pdbx_description
1 polymer ?
#
loop_
_entity_poly.entity_id
_entity_poly.type
_entity_poly.pdbx_seq_one_letter_code
_entity_poly.pdbx_strand_id
1 'polypeptide(L)'
;GVIIKSGEILETMGKVDTMAFDKTGTLTRGQLAVQSILAVDTDYSETDILQLAASAEAKSEHPIGKAIVSHAIEQDLEILDTTSFTMFVGKGIIAVIKGRELYCGNERFL
;
A
#
# COMPACT_ATOMS: atom_id res chain seq x y z
N GLY A 1 23.38 -3.73 -14.24
CA GLY A 1 24.19 -4.23 -15.37
C GLY A 1 23.38 -5.22 -16.18
N VAL A 2 23.77 -5.50 -17.42
CA VAL A 2 23.11 -6.51 -18.29
C VAL A 2 23.94 -7.78 -18.28
N ILE A 3 23.32 -8.92 -17.99
CA ILE A 3 23.98 -10.23 -18.01
C ILE A 3 23.41 -11.03 -19.18
N ILE A 4 24.27 -11.40 -20.12
CA ILE A 4 23.91 -12.20 -21.29
C ILE A 4 24.43 -13.63 -21.08
N LYS A 5 23.53 -14.62 -21.16
CA LYS A 5 23.86 -16.02 -20.84
C LYS A 5 24.65 -16.74 -21.93
N SER A 6 24.54 -16.34 -23.20
CA SER A 6 25.28 -16.95 -24.33
C SER A 6 25.32 -16.01 -25.56
N GLY A 7 26.21 -16.28 -26.52
CA GLY A 7 26.29 -15.55 -27.78
C GLY A 7 25.06 -15.71 -28.68
N GLU A 8 24.44 -16.90 -28.67
CA GLU A 8 23.19 -17.18 -29.41
C GLU A 8 22.03 -16.29 -28.96
N ILE A 9 21.90 -16.05 -27.65
CA ILE A 9 20.88 -15.13 -27.09
C ILE A 9 21.15 -13.70 -27.56
N LEU A 10 22.40 -13.27 -27.67
CA LEU A 10 22.76 -11.94 -28.14
C LEU A 10 22.37 -11.73 -29.62
N GLU A 11 22.67 -12.70 -30.48
CA GLU A 11 22.29 -12.63 -31.89
C GLU A 11 20.77 -12.67 -32.09
N THR A 12 20.07 -13.50 -31.31
CA THR A 12 18.61 -13.60 -31.36
C THR A 12 17.95 -12.30 -30.91
N MET A 13 18.42 -11.71 -29.81
CA MET A 13 17.95 -10.40 -29.31
C MET A 13 18.08 -9.29 -30.36
N GLY A 14 19.14 -9.30 -31.18
CA GLY A 14 19.35 -8.31 -32.24
C GLY A 14 18.33 -8.37 -33.39
N LYS A 15 17.52 -9.43 -33.48
CA LYS A 15 16.49 -9.62 -34.52
C LYS A 15 15.07 -9.41 -34.00
N VAL A 16 14.90 -9.19 -32.70
CA VAL A 16 13.58 -8.98 -32.09
C VAL A 16 13.06 -7.59 -32.47
N ASP A 17 11.79 -7.52 -32.89
CA ASP A 17 11.07 -6.27 -33.17
C ASP A 17 9.95 -5.96 -32.16
N THR A 18 9.60 -6.95 -31.34
CA THR A 18 8.45 -6.90 -30.42
C THR A 18 8.86 -7.38 -29.04
N MET A 19 8.52 -6.61 -28.01
CA MET A 19 8.78 -6.97 -26.61
C MET A 19 7.48 -7.01 -25.82
N ALA A 20 7.26 -8.10 -25.11
CA ALA A 20 6.21 -8.21 -24.09
C ALA A 20 6.83 -8.03 -22.71
N PHE A 21 6.29 -7.11 -21.92
CA PHE A 21 6.74 -6.84 -20.57
C PHE A 21 5.72 -7.36 -19.56
N ASP A 22 6.21 -8.04 -18.53
CA ASP A 22 5.43 -8.17 -17.29
C ASP A 22 5.40 -6.81 -16.57
N LYS A 23 4.30 -6.49 -15.88
CA LYS A 23 4.17 -5.19 -15.19
C LYS A 23 4.81 -5.23 -13.81
N THR A 24 4.45 -6.24 -13.01
CA THR A 24 4.79 -6.29 -11.58
C THR A 24 6.23 -6.76 -11.40
N GLY A 25 7.07 -5.94 -10.78
CA GLY A 25 8.50 -6.28 -10.56
C GLY A 25 9.41 -6.10 -11.78
N THR A 26 8.85 -5.84 -12.97
CA THR A 26 9.61 -5.49 -14.19
C THR A 26 9.43 -4.02 -14.55
N LEU A 27 8.21 -3.58 -14.91
CA LEU A 27 7.91 -2.16 -15.18
C LEU A 27 7.67 -1.36 -13.89
N THR A 28 7.26 -2.04 -12.83
CA THR A 28 6.96 -1.45 -11.52
C THR A 28 7.83 -2.08 -10.45
N ARG A 29 7.98 -1.40 -9.31
CA ARG A 29 8.81 -1.88 -8.19
C ARG A 29 8.21 -3.06 -7.42
N GLY A 30 6.97 -3.47 -7.72
CA GLY A 30 6.27 -4.53 -6.97
C GLY A 30 5.93 -4.14 -5.52
N GLN A 31 6.06 -2.87 -5.17
CA GLN A 31 5.79 -2.32 -3.84
C GLN A 31 4.60 -1.36 -3.95
N LEU A 32 3.65 -1.48 -3.02
CA LEU A 32 2.54 -0.54 -2.90
C LEU A 32 3.03 0.73 -2.20
N ALA A 33 2.50 1.86 -2.63
CA ALA A 33 2.77 3.17 -2.03
C ALA A 33 1.49 3.99 -2.04
N VAL A 34 1.32 4.84 -1.03
CA VAL A 34 0.24 5.83 -1.00
C VAL A 34 0.54 6.90 -2.04
N GLN A 35 -0.40 7.11 -2.98
CA GLN A 35 -0.26 8.10 -4.05
C GLN A 35 -0.91 9.44 -3.70
N SER A 36 -2.06 9.39 -3.04
CA SER A 36 -2.86 10.57 -2.69
C SER A 36 -3.74 10.25 -1.49
N ILE A 37 -3.97 11.26 -0.65
CA ILE A 37 -4.92 11.20 0.45
C ILE A 37 -5.96 12.29 0.19
N LEU A 38 -7.22 11.99 0.41
CA LEU A 38 -8.32 12.93 0.19
C LEU A 38 -9.17 12.97 1.47
N ALA A 39 -9.13 14.10 2.17
CA ALA A 39 -10.04 14.36 3.27
C ALA A 39 -11.35 14.94 2.72
N VAL A 40 -12.47 14.30 3.00
CA VAL A 40 -13.80 14.72 2.50
C VAL A 40 -14.49 15.67 3.47
N ASP A 41 -14.19 15.55 4.76
CA ASP A 41 -14.69 16.41 5.83
C ASP A 41 -13.64 17.46 6.20
N THR A 42 -14.07 18.68 6.48
CA THR A 42 -13.18 19.80 6.87
C THR A 42 -12.57 19.64 8.26
N ASP A 43 -13.15 18.78 9.10
CA ASP A 43 -12.65 18.50 10.45
C ASP A 43 -11.36 17.66 10.44
N TYR A 44 -10.97 17.10 9.28
CA TYR A 44 -9.80 16.24 9.14
C TYR A 44 -8.85 16.75 8.06
N SER A 45 -7.57 16.80 8.39
CA SER A 45 -6.51 16.99 7.40
C SER A 45 -6.10 15.65 6.78
N GLU A 46 -5.39 15.69 5.64
CA GLU A 46 -4.79 14.49 5.05
C GLU A 46 -3.85 13.77 6.04
N THR A 47 -3.12 14.53 6.86
CA THR A 47 -2.25 14.01 7.91
C THR A 47 -3.04 13.30 9.02
N ASP A 48 -4.21 13.81 9.40
CA ASP A 48 -5.08 13.14 10.38
C ASP A 48 -5.62 11.82 9.83
N ILE A 49 -6.07 11.82 8.56
CA ILE A 49 -6.55 10.62 7.87
C ILE A 49 -5.43 9.57 7.78
N LEU A 50 -4.23 9.98 7.38
CA LEU A 50 -3.08 9.08 7.30
C LEU A 50 -2.72 8.49 8.66
N GLN A 51 -2.64 9.32 9.71
CA GLN A 51 -2.34 8.85 11.06
C GLN A 51 -3.37 7.83 11.54
N LEU A 52 -4.66 8.13 11.38
CA LEU A 52 -5.74 7.25 11.81
C LEU A 52 -5.76 5.93 11.03
N ALA A 53 -5.63 5.98 9.70
CA ALA A 53 -5.60 4.79 8.86
C ALA A 53 -4.36 3.91 9.14
N ALA A 54 -3.18 4.52 9.29
CA ALA A 54 -1.96 3.81 9.64
C ALA A 54 -2.05 3.16 11.03
N SER A 55 -2.64 3.86 12.00
CA SER A 55 -2.87 3.32 13.34
C SER A 55 -3.82 2.12 13.32
N ALA A 56 -4.89 2.19 12.53
CA ALA A 56 -5.84 1.09 12.37
C ALA A 56 -5.20 -0.13 11.67
N GLU A 57 -4.37 0.12 10.65
CA GLU A 57 -3.69 -0.90 9.86
C GLU A 57 -2.39 -1.42 10.50
N ALA A 58 -1.95 -0.87 11.64
CA ALA A 58 -0.68 -1.23 12.28
C ALA A 58 -0.57 -2.73 12.64
N LYS A 59 -1.71 -3.40 12.88
CA LYS A 59 -1.80 -4.85 13.18
C LYS A 59 -2.16 -5.70 11.96
N SER A 60 -2.29 -5.10 10.78
CA SER A 60 -2.70 -5.76 9.54
C SER A 60 -1.49 -6.34 8.80
N GLU A 61 -1.59 -7.60 8.39
CA GLU A 61 -0.58 -8.23 7.53
C GLU A 61 -0.78 -7.92 6.04
N HIS A 62 -1.85 -7.20 5.69
CA HIS A 62 -2.20 -6.92 4.31
C HIS A 62 -1.17 -5.97 3.65
N PRO A 63 -0.73 -6.22 2.40
CA PRO A 63 0.24 -5.34 1.72
C PRO A 63 -0.20 -3.87 1.64
N ILE A 64 -1.51 -3.61 1.53
CA ILE A 64 -2.05 -2.24 1.55
C ILE A 64 -1.83 -1.59 2.93
N GLY A 65 -2.17 -2.29 4.02
CA GLY A 65 -1.97 -1.78 5.38
C GLY A 65 -0.50 -1.47 5.65
N LYS A 66 0.40 -2.36 5.22
CA LYS A 66 1.86 -2.13 5.30
C LYS A 66 2.28 -0.87 4.55
N ALA A 67 1.77 -0.64 3.35
CA ALA A 67 2.09 0.56 2.57
C ALA A 67 1.60 1.85 3.25
N ILE A 68 0.42 1.82 3.87
CA ILE A 68 -0.13 2.97 4.62
C ILE A 68 0.73 3.25 5.87
N VAL A 69 1.06 2.21 6.65
CA VAL A 69 1.90 2.32 7.86
C VAL A 69 3.30 2.83 7.51
N SER A 70 3.93 2.28 6.48
CA SER A 70 5.24 2.75 6.01
C SER A 70 5.19 4.21 5.57
N HIS A 71 4.15 4.62 4.84
CA HIS A 71 4.00 6.01 4.42
C HIS A 71 3.82 6.96 5.61
N ALA A 72 3.06 6.58 6.64
CA ALA A 72 2.93 7.39 7.86
C ALA A 72 4.26 7.54 8.61
N ILE A 73 5.04 6.46 8.73
CA ILE A 73 6.37 6.49 9.36
C ILE A 73 7.33 7.38 8.56
N GLU A 74 7.29 7.34 7.22
CA GLU A 74 8.09 8.22 6.36
C GLU A 74 7.74 9.71 6.50
N GLN A 75 6.53 10.02 6.98
CA GLN A 75 6.07 11.39 7.27
C GLN A 75 6.25 11.76 8.76
N ASP A 76 7.02 10.98 9.53
CA ASP A 76 7.27 11.18 10.96
C ASP A 76 5.97 11.23 11.82
N LEU A 77 4.90 10.55 11.38
CA LEU A 77 3.66 10.48 12.12
C LEU A 77 3.72 9.41 13.22
N GLU A 78 3.23 9.77 14.40
CA GLU A 78 3.06 8.82 15.50
C GLU A 78 1.95 7.82 15.18
N ILE A 79 2.24 6.52 15.35
CA ILE A 79 1.24 5.46 15.25
C ILE A 79 0.53 5.31 16.61
N LEU A 80 -0.76 5.59 16.62
CA LEU A 80 -1.58 5.57 17.82
C LEU A 80 -1.92 4.13 18.24
N ASP A 81 -2.01 3.92 19.55
CA ASP A 81 -2.42 2.64 20.11
C ASP A 81 -3.87 2.28 19.73
N THR A 82 -4.03 1.04 19.30
CA THR A 82 -5.31 0.46 18.88
C THR A 82 -5.77 -0.56 19.91
N THR A 83 -6.89 -0.30 20.58
CA THR A 83 -7.43 -1.13 21.67
C THR A 83 -8.20 -2.35 21.18
N SER A 84 -8.78 -2.29 19.98
CA SER A 84 -9.49 -3.38 19.31
C SER A 84 -9.13 -3.38 17.83
N PHE A 85 -8.97 -4.56 17.24
CA PHE A 85 -8.70 -4.75 15.82
C PHE A 85 -9.43 -6.01 15.33
N THR A 86 -10.22 -5.89 14.27
CA THR A 86 -10.91 -7.00 13.63
C THR A 86 -10.74 -6.91 12.12
N MET A 87 -10.28 -7.99 11.48
CA MET A 87 -10.10 -8.06 10.03
C MET A 87 -11.22 -8.85 9.36
N PHE A 88 -11.79 -8.29 8.31
CA PHE A 88 -12.78 -8.92 7.44
C PHE A 88 -12.16 -9.17 6.07
N VAL A 89 -11.77 -10.42 5.83
CA VAL A 89 -11.06 -10.85 4.62
C VAL A 89 -11.83 -10.43 3.36
N GLY A 90 -11.13 -9.77 2.44
CA GLY A 90 -11.69 -9.27 1.18
C GLY A 90 -12.60 -8.03 1.31
N LYS A 91 -12.73 -7.47 2.52
CA LYS A 91 -13.59 -6.31 2.79
C LYS A 91 -12.83 -5.14 3.38
N GLY A 92 -12.20 -5.33 4.54
CA GLY A 92 -11.61 -4.24 5.32
C GLY A 92 -11.29 -4.64 6.76
N ILE A 93 -11.08 -3.65 7.61
CA ILE A 93 -10.78 -3.77 9.03
C ILE A 93 -11.64 -2.80 9.85
N ILE A 94 -11.87 -3.17 11.11
CA ILE A 94 -12.41 -2.28 12.15
C ILE A 94 -11.38 -2.16 13.25
N ALA A 95 -11.11 -0.93 13.68
CA ALA A 95 -10.17 -0.64 14.76
C ALA A 95 -10.77 0.36 15.75
N VAL A 96 -10.36 0.29 17.02
CA VAL A 96 -10.73 1.30 18.03
C VAL A 96 -9.50 2.09 18.44
N ILE A 97 -9.54 3.40 18.21
CA ILE A 97 -8.45 4.34 18.49
C ILE A 97 -9.02 5.51 19.29
N LYS A 98 -8.40 5.85 20.43
CA LYS A 98 -8.89 6.92 21.33
C LYS A 98 -10.38 6.78 21.69
N GLY A 99 -10.87 5.54 21.80
CA GLY A 99 -12.28 5.23 22.11
C GLY A 99 -13.27 5.43 20.96
N ARG A 100 -12.80 5.74 19.74
CA ARG A 100 -13.61 5.84 18.53
C ARG A 100 -13.41 4.60 17.68
N GLU A 101 -14.49 4.11 17.10
CA GLU A 101 -14.46 3.00 16.14
C GLU A 101 -14.20 3.55 14.73
N LEU A 102 -13.23 2.96 14.03
CA LEU A 102 -12.81 3.31 12.68
C LEU A 102 -13.03 2.11 11.75
N TYR A 103 -13.57 2.40 10.57
CA TYR A 103 -13.78 1.44 9.50
C TYR A 103 -12.84 1.78 8.35
N CYS A 104 -12.04 0.82 7.89
CA CYS A 104 -11.18 0.97 6.74
C CYS A 104 -11.42 -0.19 5.78
N GLY A 105 -11.94 0.07 4.58
CA GLY A 105 -12.28 -1.00 3.65
C GLY A 105 -12.90 -0.53 2.36
N ASN A 106 -13.42 -1.48 1.59
CA ASN A 106 -14.16 -1.18 0.36
C ASN A 106 -15.53 -0.55 0.65
N GLU A 107 -16.14 0.03 -0.38
CA GLU A 107 -17.44 0.72 -0.30
C GLU A 107 -18.57 -0.15 0.29
N ARG A 108 -18.54 -1.48 0.08
CA ARG A 108 -19.58 -2.38 0.62
C ARG A 108 -19.40 -2.69 2.12
N PHE A 109 -18.25 -2.34 2.67
CA PHE A 109 -17.88 -2.61 4.05
C PHE A 109 -18.06 -1.38 4.95
N LEU A 110 -17.94 -0.19 4.38
CA LEU A 110 -18.26 1.10 5.00
C LEU A 110 -19.78 1.29 5.09
#